data_AF-A0A1J7C732-F1
#
_entry.id   AF-A0A1J7C732-F1
#
_cell.length_a   1.000
_cell.length_b   1.000
_cell.length_c   1.000
_cell.angle_alpha   90.00
_cell.angle_beta   90.00
_cell.angle_gamma   90.00
#
_symmetry.space_group_name_H-M   'P 1'
#
loop_
_entity.id
_entity.type
_entity.pdbx_description
1 polymer ?
#
loop_
_entity_poly.entity_id
_entity_poly.type
_entity_poly.pdbx_seq_one_letter_code
_entity_poly.pdbx_strand_id
1 'polypeptide(L)' 'MMQLNKPKVLIHKRQHHDSYVIAITDDSDDFHDGLLIVSAEPNGRGEDDDIWVVAAYYMAAELEKYRGEHES' A
#
# COMPACT_ATOMS: atom_id res chain seq x y z
N MET A 1 13.90 -13.85 12.09
CA MET A 1 12.74 -13.42 11.28
C MET A 1 11.99 -12.38 12.11
N MET A 2 11.68 -11.21 11.56
CA MET A 2 10.97 -10.17 12.32
C MET A 2 9.51 -10.57 12.47
N GLN A 3 8.96 -10.48 13.68
CA GLN A 3 7.56 -10.81 13.97
C GLN A 3 6.76 -9.51 14.12
N LEU A 4 5.73 -9.34 13.29
CA LEU A 4 4.77 -8.24 13.34
C LEU A 4 3.72 -8.53 14.41
N ASN A 5 3.63 -7.73 15.46
CA ASN A 5 2.74 -7.99 16.60
C ASN A 5 1.37 -7.30 16.44
N LYS A 6 1.37 -6.13 15.81
CA LYS A 6 0.22 -5.27 15.52
C LYS A 6 0.39 -4.72 14.10
N PRO A 7 0.18 -5.57 13.08
CA PRO A 7 0.33 -5.13 11.70
C PRO A 7 -0.65 -3.98 11.41
N LYS A 8 -0.11 -2.84 10.97
CA LYS A 8 -0.87 -1.69 10.50
C LYS A 8 -0.46 -1.42 9.05
N VAL A 9 -1.46 -1.21 8.19
CA VAL A 9 -1.24 -0.94 6.76
C VAL A 9 -1.42 0.55 6.52
N LEU A 10 -0.37 1.18 6.03
CA LEU A 10 -0.39 2.57 5.58
C LEU A 10 -0.51 2.60 4.06
N ILE A 11 -1.42 3.42 3.56
CA ILE A 11 -1.69 3.59 2.14
C ILE A 11 -1.61 5.08 1.84
N HIS A 12 -0.78 5.44 0.86
CA HIS A 12 -0.62 6.82 0.42
C HIS A 12 -0.74 6.90 -1.10
N LYS A 13 -1.78 7.61 -1.58
CA LYS A 13 -1.90 7.97 -2.99
C LYS A 13 -0.98 9.14 -3.31
N ARG A 14 -0.07 8.97 -4.26
CA ARG A 14 0.86 10.04 -4.65
C ARG A 14 0.10 11.18 -5.34
N GLN A 15 0.40 12.41 -4.94
CA GLN A 15 -0.19 13.58 -5.59
C GLN A 15 0.27 13.66 -7.05
N HIS A 16 -0.68 13.93 -7.96
CA HIS A 16 -0.47 14.07 -9.40
C HIS A 16 0.02 12.82 -10.14
N HIS A 17 -0.01 11.63 -9.52
CA HIS A 17 0.36 10.37 -10.16
C HIS A 17 -0.66 9.28 -9.83
N ASP A 18 -1.01 8.44 -10.80
CA ASP A 18 -1.94 7.32 -10.59
C ASP A 18 -1.18 6.13 -9.97
N SER A 19 -0.77 6.29 -8.72
CA SER A 19 0.07 5.32 -8.01
C SER A 19 -0.10 5.42 -6.50
N TYR A 20 0.11 4.30 -5.83
CA TYR A 20 0.07 4.21 -4.37
C TYR A 20 1.44 3.78 -3.82
N VAL A 21 1.74 4.25 -2.62
CA VAL A 21 2.76 3.66 -1.75
C VAL A 21 2.05 2.94 -0.63
N ILE A 22 2.43 1.69 -0.41
CA ILE A 22 1.87 0.84 0.63
C ILE A 22 3.00 0.44 1.57
N ALA A 23 2.80 0.60 2.87
CA ALA A 23 3.73 0.14 3.90
C ALA A 23 3.01 -0.72 4.93
N ILE A 24 3.70 -1.75 5.42
CA ILE A 24 3.30 -2.52 6.60
C ILE A 24 4.20 -2.09 7.76
N THR A 25 3.60 -1.57 8.82
CA THR A 25 4.27 -1.18 10.06
C THR A 25 3.82 -2.08 11.21
N ASP A 26 4.54 -2.00 12.35
CA ASP A 26 4.11 -2.57 13.64
C ASP A 26 3.57 -1.43 14.51
N ASP A 27 2.27 -1.13 14.42
CA ASP A 27 1.58 -0.07 15.17
C ASP A 27 2.07 1.39 14.92
N SER A 28 2.72 1.68 13.79
CA SER A 28 3.17 3.04 13.44
C SER A 28 2.35 3.68 12.32
N ASP A 29 2.15 5.00 12.40
CA ASP A 29 1.54 5.84 11.35
C ASP A 29 2.58 6.54 10.47
N ASP A 30 3.88 6.28 10.67
CA ASP A 30 4.96 6.82 9.85
C ASP A 30 5.43 5.80 8.79
N PHE A 31 5.48 6.22 7.53
CA PHE A 31 6.00 5.40 6.43
C PHE A 31 7.48 5.08 6.58
N HIS A 32 8.25 5.91 7.31
CA HIS A 32 9.66 5.63 7.60
C HIS A 32 9.87 4.42 8.51
N ASP A 33 8.86 4.03 9.29
CA ASP A 33 8.87 2.82 10.12
C ASP A 33 8.40 1.57 9.35
N GLY A 34 8.20 1.68 8.03
CA GLY A 34 7.74 0.58 7.19
C GLY A 34 8.70 -0.60 7.17
N LEU A 35 8.20 -1.78 7.54
CA LEU A 35 8.94 -3.04 7.51
C LEU A 35 8.89 -3.72 6.13
N LEU A 36 7.81 -3.49 5.38
CA LEU A 36 7.65 -3.87 3.98
C LEU A 36 7.02 -2.68 3.26
N ILE A 37 7.66 -2.19 2.19
CA ILE A 37 7.19 -1.04 1.42
C ILE A 37 7.14 -1.41 -0.07
N VAL A 38 6.01 -1.15 -0.72
CA VAL A 38 5.82 -1.37 -2.15
C VAL A 38 5.27 -0.10 -2.80
N SER A 39 5.83 0.24 -3.96
CA SER A 39 5.27 1.26 -4.86
C SER A 39 4.43 0.55 -5.90
N ALA A 40 3.14 0.88 -5.97
CA ALA A 40 2.15 0.23 -6.82
C ALA A 40 1.64 1.18 -7.91
N GLU A 41 1.82 0.80 -9.17
CA GLU A 41 1.39 1.56 -10.34
C GLU A 41 0.58 0.63 -11.28
N PRO A 42 -0.50 1.11 -11.91
CA PRO A 42 -1.37 0.27 -12.74
C PRO A 42 -0.73 -0.10 -14.08
N ASN A 43 0.25 0.68 -14.54
CA ASN A 43 0.94 0.50 -15.82
C ASN A 43 2.42 0.13 -15.60
N GLY A 44 2.64 -1.01 -14.96
CA GLY A 44 3.98 -1.57 -14.73
C GLY A 44 4.78 -1.75 -16.03
N ARG A 45 6.08 -1.42 -15.99
CA ARG A 45 6.98 -1.47 -17.15
C ARG A 45 7.81 -2.77 -17.12
N GLY A 46 7.17 -3.91 -17.34
CA GLY A 46 7.82 -5.11 -17.88
C GLY A 46 7.94 -6.28 -16.91
N GLU A 47 7.39 -7.41 -17.39
CA GLU A 47 7.53 -8.83 -17.01
C GLU A 47 7.51 -9.23 -15.51
N ASP A 48 6.58 -10.16 -15.21
CA ASP A 48 6.35 -10.98 -14.00
C ASP A 48 6.25 -10.29 -12.62
N ASP A 49 7.05 -9.28 -12.29
CA ASP A 49 6.92 -8.52 -11.04
C ASP A 49 5.70 -7.57 -11.07
N ASP A 50 5.18 -7.28 -12.26
CA ASP A 50 4.04 -6.39 -12.48
C ASP A 50 2.71 -6.93 -11.89
N ILE A 51 2.50 -8.25 -11.83
CA ILE A 51 1.20 -8.79 -11.36
C ILE A 51 1.00 -8.52 -9.86
N TRP A 52 2.06 -8.60 -9.06
CA TRP A 52 2.00 -8.32 -7.63
C TRP A 52 1.83 -6.83 -7.35
N VAL A 53 2.44 -5.99 -8.17
CA VAL A 53 2.32 -4.52 -8.12
C VAL A 53 0.90 -4.08 -8.47
N VAL A 54 0.30 -4.67 -9.52
CA VAL A 54 -1.10 -4.42 -9.91
C VAL A 54 -2.08 -4.96 -8.87
N ALA A 55 -1.83 -6.15 -8.31
CA ALA A 55 -2.65 -6.69 -7.22
C ALA A 55 -2.58 -5.78 -5.98
N ALA A 56 -1.39 -5.31 -5.62
CA ALA A 56 -1.19 -4.36 -4.53
C ALA A 56 -1.92 -3.03 -4.78
N TYR A 57 -1.88 -2.53 -6.02
CA TYR A 57 -2.62 -1.33 -6.44
C TYR A 57 -4.13 -1.48 -6.20
N TYR A 58 -4.74 -2.54 -6.72
CA TYR A 58 -6.19 -2.73 -6.59
C TYR A 58 -6.60 -3.01 -5.14
N MET A 59 -5.80 -3.74 -4.36
CA MET A 59 -6.05 -3.92 -2.92
C MET A 59 -6.02 -2.58 -2.17
N ALA A 60 -5.05 -1.72 -2.46
CA ALA A 60 -4.96 -0.40 -1.85
C ALA A 60 -6.16 0.48 -2.20
N ALA A 61 -6.58 0.48 -3.46
CA ALA A 61 -7.71 1.26 -3.93
C ALA A 61 -9.03 0.82 -3.26
N GLU A 62 -9.27 -0.47 -3.09
CA GLU A 62 -10.46 -0.95 -2.37
C GLU A 62 -10.41 -0.58 -0.87
N LEU A 63 -9.26 -0.73 -0.22
CA LEU A 63 -9.10 -0.33 1.18
C LEU A 63 -9.33 1.17 1.41
N GLU A 64 -8.90 2.02 0.48
CA GLU A 64 -9.16 3.46 0.52
C GLU A 64 -10.67 3.77 0.44
N LYS A 65 -11.39 3.11 -0.47
CA LYS A 65 -12.86 3.23 -0.56
C LYS A 65 -13.54 2.82 0.74
N TYR A 66 -13.17 1.65 1.29
CA TYR A 66 -13.72 1.16 2.55
C TYR A 66 -13.46 2.12 3.73
N ARG A 67 -12.29 2.78 3.79
CA ARG A 67 -12.01 3.79 4.82
C ARG A 67 -12.94 5.01 4.68
N GLY A 68 -13.15 5.50 3.45
CA GLY A 68 -14.05 6.62 3.21
C GLY A 68 -15.52 6.33 3.58
N GLU A 69 -15.96 5.09 3.39
CA GLU A 69 -17.31 4.64 3.76
C GLU A 69 -17.52 4.51 5.28
N HIS A 70 -16.48 4.12 6.04
CA HIS A 70 -16.55 3.94 7.50
C HIS A 70 -16.24 5.22 8.30
N GLU A 71 -15.67 6.23 7.68
CA GLU A 71 -15.43 7.56 8.28
C GLU A 71 -16.62 8.54 8.04
N SER A 72 -17.71 8.08 7.40
CA SER A 72 -18.94 8.84 7.09
C SER A 72 -20.09 8.58 8.06
#